data_AF-A0A2E3Y3M8-F1
#
_entry.id   AF-A0A2E3Y3M8-F1
#
_cell.length_a   1.000
_cell.length_b   1.000
_cell.length_c   1.000
_cell.angle_alpha   90.00
_cell.angle_beta   90.00
_cell.angle_gamma   90.00
#
_symmetry.space_group_name_H-M   'P 1'
#
loop_
_entity.id
_entity.type
_entity.pdbx_description
1 polymer ?
#
loop_
_entity_poly.entity_id
_entity_poly.type
_entity_poly.pdbx_seq_one_letter_code
_entity_poly.pdbx_strand_id
1 'polypeptide(L)'
;MDIPFTVKNRPDTGLYNGKLGVWLFLASEVMLFGGLFSAYVFLRTGVDSWPVGAEILNVPLATLNTMFLITSSVTMVMSWASLKLNDFSKFKLYAGITLLLACFFLVVKYFEYTAKFDHHLYPSTNNFLGIYFTMTGLHVLHVIGGIIVIFFFWMPGAKMWKSDPERFTNRIEIVGLYWHFVDLVWIFLFPVLYLL
;
A
#
# COMPACT_ATOMS: atom_id res chain seq x y z
N MET A 1 -20.94 -21.29 17.21
CA MET A 1 -19.56 -21.61 17.64
C MET A 1 -18.76 -20.32 17.58
N ASP A 2 -18.41 -19.75 18.73
CA ASP A 2 -17.50 -18.61 18.76
C ASP A 2 -16.06 -19.11 18.58
N ILE A 3 -15.39 -18.61 17.54
CA ILE A 3 -14.00 -18.97 17.28
C ILE A 3 -13.13 -18.26 18.34
N PRO A 4 -12.34 -19.00 19.13
CA PRO A 4 -11.55 -18.42 20.22
C PRO A 4 -10.45 -17.48 19.69
N PHE A 5 -10.09 -16.47 20.50
CA PHE A 5 -9.01 -15.49 20.24
C PHE A 5 -9.16 -14.62 18.99
N THR A 6 -10.40 -14.37 18.56
CA THR A 6 -10.71 -13.44 17.47
C THR A 6 -10.77 -11.98 17.90
N VAL A 7 -11.10 -11.73 19.17
CA VAL A 7 -11.17 -10.39 19.78
C VAL A 7 -10.26 -10.30 21.00
N LYS A 8 -10.25 -11.35 21.85
CA LYS A 8 -9.38 -11.43 23.04
C LYS A 8 -7.97 -11.85 22.67
N ASN A 9 -6.98 -11.26 23.33
CA ASN A 9 -5.57 -11.60 23.20
C ASN A 9 -5.31 -13.03 23.70
N ARG A 10 -4.38 -13.73 23.05
CA ARG A 10 -3.89 -15.01 23.58
C ARG A 10 -3.03 -14.78 24.84
N PRO A 11 -3.10 -15.68 25.84
CA PRO A 11 -2.23 -15.61 27.02
C PRO A 11 -0.75 -15.70 26.66
N ASP A 12 -0.40 -16.53 25.68
CA ASP A 12 0.98 -16.87 25.37
C ASP A 12 1.70 -15.78 24.57
N THR A 13 1.00 -15.13 23.64
CA THR A 13 1.59 -14.15 22.71
C THR A 13 1.13 -12.71 22.97
N GLY A 14 0.12 -12.50 23.82
CA GLY A 14 -0.49 -11.19 24.05
C GLY A 14 -1.21 -10.59 22.83
N LEU A 15 -1.36 -11.35 21.73
CA LEU A 15 -1.95 -10.89 20.47
C LEU A 15 -3.16 -11.76 20.10
N TYR A 16 -4.15 -11.18 19.42
CA TYR A 16 -5.26 -11.92 18.83
C TYR A 16 -4.89 -12.50 17.46
N ASN A 17 -5.60 -13.53 17.01
CA ASN A 17 -5.22 -14.33 15.82
C ASN A 17 -5.04 -13.49 14.55
N GLY A 18 -5.92 -12.49 14.34
CA GLY A 18 -5.86 -11.63 13.16
C GLY A 18 -4.58 -10.81 13.09
N LYS A 19 -4.09 -10.31 14.24
CA LYS A 19 -2.88 -9.48 14.30
C LYS A 19 -1.63 -10.31 13.99
N LEU A 20 -1.55 -11.53 14.52
CA LEU A 20 -0.47 -12.46 14.20
C LEU A 20 -0.45 -12.83 12.71
N GLY A 21 -1.62 -13.16 12.13
CA GLY A 21 -1.73 -13.52 10.73
C GLY A 21 -1.26 -12.39 9.79
N VAL A 22 -1.60 -11.15 10.13
CA VAL A 22 -1.20 -9.99 9.32
C VAL A 22 0.29 -9.72 9.42
N TRP A 23 0.89 -9.81 10.61
CA TRP A 23 2.34 -9.67 10.74
C TRP A 23 3.10 -10.73 9.93
N LEU A 24 2.64 -11.98 9.92
CA LEU A 24 3.25 -13.03 9.13
C LEU A 24 3.08 -12.77 7.62
N PHE A 25 1.92 -12.31 7.19
CA PHE A 25 1.67 -11.89 5.80
C PHE A 25 2.56 -10.68 5.40
N LEU A 26 2.69 -9.67 6.26
CA LEU A 26 3.58 -8.54 6.00
C LEU A 26 5.05 -8.98 5.89
N ALA A 27 5.48 -9.94 6.72
CA ALA A 27 6.83 -10.51 6.62
C ALA A 27 7.07 -11.22 5.28
N SER A 28 6.08 -11.95 4.74
CA SER A 28 6.21 -12.55 3.41
C SER A 28 6.28 -11.49 2.30
N GLU A 29 5.53 -10.41 2.41
CA GLU A 29 5.59 -9.30 1.45
C GLU A 29 6.93 -8.56 1.49
N VAL A 30 7.52 -8.37 2.68
CA VAL A 30 8.89 -7.83 2.82
C VAL A 30 9.89 -8.69 2.06
N MET A 31 9.78 -10.02 2.17
CA MET A 31 10.67 -10.93 1.44
C MET A 31 10.46 -10.84 -0.07
N LEU A 32 9.20 -10.76 -0.52
CA LEU A 32 8.85 -10.66 -1.94
C LEU A 32 9.43 -9.38 -2.56
N PHE A 33 9.20 -8.22 -1.94
CA PHE A 33 9.74 -6.95 -2.43
C PHE A 33 11.26 -6.89 -2.23
N GLY A 34 11.79 -7.42 -1.13
CA GLY A 34 13.22 -7.52 -0.87
C GLY A 34 13.97 -8.30 -1.95
N GLY A 35 13.37 -9.39 -2.47
CA GLY A 35 13.90 -10.13 -3.61
C GLY A 35 13.93 -9.28 -4.89
N LEU A 36 12.86 -8.53 -5.18
CA LEU A 36 12.81 -7.63 -6.34
C LEU A 36 13.81 -6.47 -6.24
N PHE A 37 13.94 -5.86 -5.05
CA PHE A 37 14.96 -4.83 -4.80
C PHE A 37 16.38 -5.39 -4.99
N SER A 38 16.63 -6.60 -4.50
CA SER A 38 17.93 -7.26 -4.70
C SER A 38 18.21 -7.49 -6.19
N ALA A 39 17.21 -7.97 -6.95
CA ALA A 39 17.34 -8.14 -8.40
C ALA A 39 17.64 -6.81 -9.12
N TYR A 40 16.99 -5.71 -8.74
CA TYR A 40 17.30 -4.37 -9.27
C TYR A 40 18.76 -3.99 -9.03
N VAL A 41 19.25 -4.15 -7.80
CA VAL A 41 20.65 -3.82 -7.45
C VAL A 41 21.63 -4.65 -8.28
N PHE A 42 21.42 -5.97 -8.40
CA PHE A 42 22.28 -6.83 -9.21
C PHE A 42 22.31 -6.42 -10.69
N LEU A 43 21.13 -6.14 -11.28
CA LEU A 43 21.04 -5.69 -12.67
C LEU A 43 21.74 -4.35 -12.88
N ARG A 44 21.60 -3.41 -11.93
CA ARG A 44 22.24 -2.11 -11.98
C ARG A 44 23.77 -2.18 -11.86
N THR A 45 24.29 -2.99 -10.95
CA THR A 45 25.75 -3.14 -10.77
C THR A 45 26.42 -3.98 -11.85
N GLY A 46 25.64 -4.72 -12.63
CA GLY A 46 26.13 -5.63 -13.66
C GLY A 46 26.40 -4.97 -15.01
N VAL A 47 26.14 -3.67 -15.17
CA VAL A 47 26.38 -2.93 -16.42
C VAL A 47 27.03 -1.58 -16.15
N ASP A 48 27.90 -1.14 -17.07
CA ASP A 48 28.69 0.09 -16.91
C ASP A 48 27.85 1.38 -17.11
N SER A 49 26.79 1.31 -17.93
CA SER A 49 25.88 2.43 -18.19
C SER A 49 24.44 2.03 -17.88
N TRP A 50 23.89 2.54 -16.79
CA TRP A 50 22.48 2.37 -16.42
C TRP A 50 21.66 3.61 -16.81
N PRO A 51 20.44 3.46 -17.35
CA PRO A 51 19.60 4.61 -17.67
C PRO A 51 19.25 5.40 -16.41
N VAL A 52 19.38 6.72 -16.45
CA VAL A 52 19.01 7.58 -15.32
C VAL A 52 17.48 7.66 -15.26
N GLY A 53 16.88 7.12 -14.20
CA GLY A 53 15.42 7.12 -14.02
C GLY A 53 14.82 8.52 -14.13
N ALA A 54 15.49 9.54 -13.61
CA ALA A 54 15.05 10.93 -13.66
C ALA A 54 14.92 11.53 -15.08
N GLU A 55 15.62 10.98 -16.08
CA GLU A 55 15.53 11.45 -17.47
C GLU A 55 14.37 10.80 -18.23
N ILE A 56 13.91 9.64 -17.76
CA ILE A 56 12.84 8.83 -18.38
C ILE A 56 11.51 9.01 -17.64
N LEU A 57 11.57 9.40 -16.37
CA LEU A 57 10.45 9.44 -15.44
C LEU A 57 10.18 10.86 -14.95
N ASN A 58 8.90 11.22 -14.84
CA ASN A 58 8.51 12.54 -14.36
C ASN A 58 8.60 12.63 -12.82
N VAL A 59 9.74 13.10 -12.32
CA VAL A 59 10.04 13.21 -10.87
C VAL A 59 9.04 14.12 -10.12
N PRO A 60 8.64 15.30 -10.63
CA PRO A 60 7.62 16.13 -9.97
C PRO A 60 6.28 15.41 -9.77
N LEU A 61 5.79 14.73 -10.82
CA LEU A 61 4.53 14.00 -10.78
C LEU A 61 4.59 12.80 -9.82
N ALA A 62 5.72 12.11 -9.79
CA ALA A 62 5.96 11.02 -8.85
C ALA A 62 6.12 11.50 -7.40
N THR A 63 6.73 12.67 -7.18
CA THR A 63 6.83 13.30 -5.84
C THR A 63 5.45 13.67 -5.31
N LEU A 64 4.59 14.24 -6.17
CA LEU A 64 3.22 14.59 -5.83
C LEU A 64 2.40 13.33 -5.46
N ASN A 65 2.55 12.23 -6.21
CA ASN A 65 1.97 10.94 -5.86
C ASN A 65 2.40 10.41 -4.49
N THR A 66 3.69 10.51 -4.18
CA THR A 66 4.21 10.10 -2.87
C THR A 66 3.62 10.95 -1.75
N MET A 67 3.42 12.25 -1.95
CA MET A 67 2.71 13.10 -0.98
C MET A 67 1.26 12.66 -0.76
N PHE A 68 0.54 12.27 -1.81
CA PHE A 68 -0.81 11.73 -1.68
C PHE A 68 -0.85 10.43 -0.87
N LEU A 69 0.07 9.49 -1.13
CA LEU A 69 0.14 8.24 -0.37
C LEU A 69 0.47 8.47 1.10
N ILE A 70 1.49 9.29 1.41
CA ILE A 70 1.85 9.61 2.81
C ILE A 70 0.66 10.25 3.53
N THR A 71 -0.02 11.20 2.87
CA THR A 71 -1.21 11.83 3.45
C THR A 71 -2.32 10.80 3.68
N SER A 72 -2.51 9.86 2.75
CA SER A 72 -3.50 8.78 2.86
C SER A 72 -3.22 7.85 4.04
N SER A 73 -1.94 7.60 4.34
CA SER A 73 -1.48 6.87 5.51
C SER A 73 -1.89 7.58 6.79
N VAL A 74 -1.61 8.88 6.89
CA VAL A 74 -1.96 9.66 8.09
C VAL A 74 -3.48 9.66 8.30
N THR A 75 -4.27 9.81 7.24
CA THR A 75 -5.74 9.73 7.34
C THR A 75 -6.23 8.34 7.74
N MET A 76 -5.54 7.27 7.34
CA MET A 76 -5.87 5.91 7.77
C MET A 76 -5.68 5.71 9.28
N VAL A 77 -4.57 6.20 9.86
CA VAL A 77 -4.37 6.17 11.32
C VAL A 77 -5.45 6.97 12.04
N MET A 78 -5.76 8.17 11.54
CA MET A 78 -6.81 9.02 12.12
C MET A 78 -8.19 8.35 12.06
N SER A 79 -8.46 7.56 11.02
CA SER A 79 -9.70 6.77 10.90
C SER A 79 -9.82 5.73 12.03
N TRP A 80 -8.74 5.00 12.31
CA TRP A 80 -8.69 4.03 13.39
C TRP A 80 -8.77 4.69 14.77
N ALA A 81 -8.04 5.79 14.97
CA ALA A 81 -8.07 6.54 16.22
C ALA A 81 -9.49 7.08 16.51
N SER A 82 -10.21 7.52 15.47
CA SER A 82 -11.60 7.96 15.60
C SER A 82 -12.54 6.84 16.08
N LEU A 83 -12.32 5.60 15.63
CA LEU A 83 -13.07 4.44 16.14
C LEU A 83 -12.77 4.16 17.61
N LYS A 84 -11.51 4.31 18.05
CA LYS A 84 -11.15 4.20 19.47
C LYS A 84 -11.80 5.28 20.35
N LEU A 85 -12.05 6.46 19.78
CA LEU A 85 -12.79 7.56 20.42
C LEU A 85 -14.31 7.44 20.27
N ASN A 86 -14.84 6.32 19.73
CA ASN A 86 -16.25 6.09 19.43
C ASN A 86 -16.88 7.12 18.47
N ASP A 87 -16.08 7.82 17.67
CA ASP A 87 -16.54 8.79 16.67
C ASP A 87 -16.61 8.16 15.28
N PHE A 88 -17.74 7.51 14.99
CA PHE A 88 -17.95 6.79 13.74
C PHE A 88 -18.07 7.71 12.51
N SER A 89 -18.56 8.94 12.71
CA SER A 89 -18.68 9.92 11.64
C SER A 89 -17.30 10.33 11.12
N LYS A 90 -16.36 10.61 12.03
CA LYS A 90 -14.98 10.90 11.66
C LYS A 90 -14.27 9.71 11.03
N PHE A 91 -14.53 8.48 11.49
CA PHE A 91 -14.02 7.28 10.82
C PHE A 91 -14.42 7.26 9.33
N LYS A 92 -15.70 7.46 9.01
CA LYS A 92 -16.17 7.47 7.62
C LYS A 92 -15.54 8.58 6.79
N LEU A 93 -15.34 9.75 7.38
CA LEU A 93 -14.68 10.88 6.71
C LEU A 93 -13.23 10.52 6.38
N TYR A 94 -12.45 10.11 7.37
CA TYR A 94 -11.02 9.82 7.18
C TYR A 94 -10.77 8.62 6.26
N ALA A 95 -11.54 7.53 6.42
CA ALA A 95 -11.45 6.37 5.53
C ALA A 95 -11.86 6.74 4.08
N GLY A 96 -12.86 7.62 3.92
CA GLY A 96 -13.25 8.16 2.63
C GLY A 96 -12.14 9.01 1.98
N ILE A 97 -11.45 9.84 2.76
CA ILE A 97 -10.31 10.62 2.30
C ILE A 97 -9.15 9.71 1.87
N THR A 98 -8.83 8.67 2.66
CA THR A 98 -7.82 7.66 2.29
C THR A 98 -8.15 7.01 0.94
N LEU A 99 -9.40 6.57 0.73
CA LEU A 99 -9.84 5.99 -0.54
C LEU A 99 -9.70 6.96 -1.71
N LEU A 100 -10.06 8.22 -1.49
CA LEU A 100 -9.99 9.26 -2.52
C LEU A 100 -8.53 9.52 -2.94
N LEU A 101 -7.63 9.68 -1.97
CA LEU A 101 -6.19 9.86 -2.24
C LEU A 101 -5.57 8.64 -2.94
N ALA A 102 -5.99 7.44 -2.55
CA ALA A 102 -5.57 6.20 -3.20
C ALA A 102 -6.02 6.12 -4.67
N CYS A 103 -7.26 6.51 -4.95
CA CYS A 103 -7.75 6.61 -6.32
C CYS A 103 -6.97 7.64 -7.14
N PHE A 104 -6.65 8.80 -6.57
CA PHE A 104 -5.80 9.79 -7.25
C PHE A 104 -4.42 9.22 -7.60
N PHE A 105 -3.78 8.51 -6.67
CA PHE A 105 -2.52 7.83 -6.94
C PHE A 105 -2.62 6.88 -8.15
N LEU A 106 -3.68 6.08 -8.23
CA LEU A 106 -3.90 5.18 -9.37
C LEU A 106 -4.14 5.93 -10.68
N VAL A 107 -4.93 7.01 -10.67
CA VAL A 107 -5.18 7.81 -11.87
C VAL A 107 -3.90 8.42 -12.41
N VAL A 108 -3.08 9.02 -11.55
CA VAL A 108 -1.81 9.62 -11.97
C VAL A 108 -0.86 8.55 -12.50
N LYS A 109 -0.81 7.36 -11.86
CA LYS A 109 0.00 6.24 -12.35
C LYS A 109 -0.48 5.71 -13.69
N TYR A 110 -1.79 5.64 -13.90
CA TYR A 110 -2.38 5.26 -15.18
C TYR A 110 -1.92 6.20 -16.30
N PHE A 111 -2.01 7.52 -16.09
CA PHE A 111 -1.51 8.49 -17.07
C PHE A 111 0.00 8.36 -17.34
N GLU A 112 0.79 8.13 -16.29
CA GLU A 112 2.24 7.92 -16.45
C GLU A 112 2.56 6.65 -17.26
N TYR A 113 1.76 5.59 -17.11
CA TYR A 113 1.91 4.36 -17.88
C TYR A 113 1.50 4.55 -19.33
N THR A 114 0.35 5.15 -19.59
CA THR A 114 -0.14 5.41 -20.96
C THR A 114 0.85 6.27 -21.74
N ALA A 115 1.36 7.35 -21.14
CA ALA A 115 2.37 8.19 -21.79
C ALA A 115 3.63 7.40 -22.17
N LYS A 116 4.07 6.44 -21.34
CA LYS A 116 5.24 5.60 -21.66
C LYS A 116 4.98 4.60 -22.77
N PHE A 117 3.78 4.01 -22.81
CA PHE A 117 3.38 3.13 -23.89
C PHE A 117 3.26 3.87 -25.23
N ASP A 118 2.80 5.13 -25.20
CA ASP A 118 2.76 6.00 -26.39
C ASP A 118 4.16 6.32 -26.91
N HIS A 119 5.16 6.42 -26.03
CA HIS A 119 6.58 6.57 -26.40
C HIS A 119 7.30 5.25 -26.73
N HIS A 120 6.57 4.13 -26.90
CA HIS A 120 7.11 2.79 -27.19
C HIS A 120 8.10 2.24 -26.14
N LEU A 121 8.00 2.73 -24.90
CA LEU A 121 8.81 2.24 -23.77
C LEU A 121 8.10 1.05 -23.13
N TYR A 122 8.28 -0.13 -23.72
CA TYR A 122 7.70 -1.37 -23.23
C TYR A 122 8.62 -2.08 -22.21
N PRO A 123 8.07 -2.98 -21.37
CA PRO A 123 8.87 -3.83 -20.47
C PRO A 123 9.95 -4.65 -21.20
N SER A 124 9.74 -4.94 -22.49
CA SER A 124 10.68 -5.70 -23.33
C SER A 124 11.82 -4.86 -23.91
N THR A 125 11.77 -3.53 -23.81
CA THR A 125 12.73 -2.64 -24.48
C THR A 125 14.09 -2.61 -23.75
N ASN A 126 14.10 -2.66 -22.42
CA ASN A 126 15.33 -2.66 -21.61
C ASN A 126 15.05 -3.31 -20.24
N ASN A 127 16.06 -3.98 -19.67
CA ASN A 127 16.05 -4.52 -18.31
C ASN A 127 15.59 -3.49 -17.26
N PHE A 128 15.96 -2.20 -17.39
CA PHE A 128 15.48 -1.14 -16.50
C PHE A 128 13.95 -0.99 -16.55
N LEU A 129 13.36 -0.96 -17.75
CA LEU A 129 11.91 -0.85 -17.92
C LEU A 129 11.21 -2.12 -17.45
N GLY A 130 11.78 -3.30 -17.73
CA GLY A 130 11.28 -4.58 -17.24
C GLY A 130 11.13 -4.60 -15.72
N ILE A 131 12.22 -4.34 -14.99
CA ILE A 131 12.20 -4.34 -13.52
C ILE A 131 11.33 -3.19 -12.97
N TYR A 132 11.35 -2.01 -13.60
CA TYR A 132 10.47 -0.89 -13.26
C TYR A 132 9.00 -1.31 -13.30
N PHE A 133 8.52 -1.82 -14.44
CA PHE A 133 7.11 -2.21 -14.61
C PHE A 133 6.71 -3.37 -13.70
N THR A 134 7.61 -4.32 -13.43
CA THR A 134 7.34 -5.41 -12.48
C THR A 134 7.16 -4.87 -11.06
N MET A 135 8.07 -4.04 -10.57
CA MET A 135 8.00 -3.51 -9.20
C MET A 135 6.82 -2.56 -9.00
N THR A 136 6.64 -1.59 -9.91
CA THR A 136 5.53 -0.64 -9.81
C THR A 136 4.19 -1.30 -10.10
N GLY A 137 4.12 -2.26 -11.03
CA GLY A 137 2.91 -3.00 -11.34
C GLY A 137 2.44 -3.86 -10.17
N LEU A 138 3.36 -4.58 -9.54
CA LEU A 138 3.03 -5.36 -8.35
C LEU A 138 2.58 -4.45 -7.19
N HIS A 139 3.24 -3.31 -7.00
CA HIS A 139 2.81 -2.35 -5.99
C HIS A 139 1.39 -1.80 -6.28
N VAL A 140 1.08 -1.45 -7.53
CA VAL A 140 -0.27 -1.02 -7.94
C VAL A 140 -1.32 -2.09 -7.64
N LEU A 141 -1.01 -3.38 -7.87
CA LEU A 141 -1.91 -4.48 -7.51
C LEU A 141 -2.18 -4.51 -5.99
N HIS A 142 -1.16 -4.28 -5.16
CA HIS A 142 -1.32 -4.19 -3.70
C HIS A 142 -2.19 -3.01 -3.29
N VAL A 143 -1.97 -1.83 -3.89
CA VAL A 143 -2.81 -0.64 -3.65
C VAL A 143 -4.27 -0.93 -4.00
N ILE A 144 -4.54 -1.54 -5.15
CA ILE A 144 -5.90 -1.94 -5.55
C ILE A 144 -6.51 -2.90 -4.54
N GLY A 145 -5.76 -3.92 -4.09
CA GLY A 145 -6.20 -4.84 -3.04
C GLY A 145 -6.58 -4.12 -1.74
N GLY A 146 -5.76 -3.16 -1.31
CA GLY A 146 -6.04 -2.35 -0.14
C GLY A 146 -7.28 -1.46 -0.30
N ILE A 147 -7.46 -0.83 -1.48
CA ILE A 147 -8.66 -0.02 -1.78
C ILE A 147 -9.91 -0.87 -1.66
N ILE A 148 -9.91 -2.09 -2.23
CA ILE A 148 -11.06 -3.00 -2.17
C ILE A 148 -11.41 -3.32 -0.71
N VAL A 149 -10.41 -3.63 0.12
CA VAL A 149 -10.61 -3.97 1.52
C VAL A 149 -11.10 -2.77 2.34
N ILE A 150 -10.50 -1.58 2.17
CA ILE A 150 -10.93 -0.35 2.85
C ILE A 150 -12.36 0.01 2.42
N PHE A 151 -12.66 -0.07 1.13
CA PHE A 151 -14.00 0.20 0.60
C PHE A 151 -15.04 -0.78 1.16
N PHE A 152 -14.71 -2.06 1.26
CA PHE A 152 -15.56 -3.06 1.91
C PHE A 152 -15.86 -2.69 3.36
N PHE A 153 -14.87 -2.24 4.14
CA PHE A 153 -15.13 -1.83 5.52
C PHE A 153 -15.83 -0.48 5.65
N TRP A 154 -15.64 0.42 4.69
CA TRP A 154 -16.29 1.73 4.65
C TRP A 154 -17.79 1.65 4.32
N MET A 155 -18.19 0.72 3.42
CA MET A 155 -19.58 0.54 2.99
C MET A 155 -20.29 -0.65 3.68
N PRO A 156 -20.20 -1.91 3.20
CA PRO A 156 -20.97 -3.02 3.78
C PRO A 156 -20.50 -3.38 5.20
N GLY A 157 -19.20 -3.26 5.48
CA GLY A 157 -18.61 -3.55 6.79
C GLY A 157 -19.01 -2.55 7.88
N ALA A 158 -19.45 -1.35 7.52
CA ALA A 158 -19.94 -0.33 8.45
C ALA A 158 -21.09 -0.82 9.34
N LYS A 159 -21.87 -1.82 8.90
CA LYS A 159 -22.94 -2.43 9.70
C LYS A 159 -22.40 -3.16 10.94
N MET A 160 -21.18 -3.72 10.86
CA MET A 160 -20.53 -4.46 11.96
C MET A 160 -20.20 -3.56 13.16
N TRP A 161 -20.07 -2.25 12.95
CA TRP A 161 -19.93 -1.30 14.06
C TRP A 161 -21.10 -1.37 15.05
N LYS A 162 -22.32 -1.66 14.58
CA LYS A 162 -23.50 -1.74 15.45
C LYS A 162 -23.62 -3.08 16.19
N SER A 163 -23.04 -4.16 15.66
CA SER A 163 -23.11 -5.48 16.27
C SER A 163 -21.92 -5.73 17.21
N ASP A 164 -20.69 -5.48 16.74
CA ASP A 164 -19.45 -5.75 17.47
C ASP A 164 -18.40 -4.64 17.23
N PRO A 165 -18.51 -3.49 17.93
CA PRO A 165 -17.61 -2.34 17.74
C PRO A 165 -16.13 -2.68 17.94
N GLU A 166 -15.82 -3.52 18.93
CA GLU A 166 -14.44 -3.91 19.27
C GLU A 166 -13.81 -4.77 18.17
N ARG A 167 -14.56 -5.76 17.66
CA ARG A 167 -14.13 -6.62 16.55
C ARG A 167 -13.94 -5.82 15.27
N PHE A 168 -14.82 -4.86 15.00
CA PHE A 168 -14.67 -3.96 13.85
C PHE A 168 -13.40 -3.11 13.97
N THR A 169 -13.16 -2.50 15.13
CA THR A 169 -11.97 -1.68 15.37
C THR A 169 -10.67 -2.48 15.19
N ASN A 170 -10.62 -3.72 15.71
CA ASN A 170 -9.46 -4.61 15.56
C ASN A 170 -9.21 -5.02 14.09
N ARG A 171 -10.26 -5.09 13.26
CA ARG A 171 -10.14 -5.34 11.82
C ARG A 171 -9.63 -4.11 11.08
N ILE A 172 -10.11 -2.92 11.43
CA ILE A 172 -9.63 -1.66 10.85
C ILE A 172 -8.15 -1.42 11.19
N GLU A 173 -7.72 -1.78 12.41
CA GLU A 173 -6.29 -1.75 12.78
C GLU A 173 -5.45 -2.61 11.83
N ILE A 174 -5.88 -3.84 11.57
CA ILE A 174 -5.24 -4.76 10.64
C ILE A 174 -5.15 -4.19 9.22
N VAL A 175 -6.26 -3.62 8.73
CA VAL A 175 -6.29 -2.99 7.40
C VAL A 175 -5.36 -1.79 7.34
N GLY A 176 -5.30 -1.00 8.42
CA GLY A 176 -4.35 0.10 8.57
C GLY A 176 -2.90 -0.37 8.50
N LEU A 177 -2.53 -1.42 9.24
CA LEU A 177 -1.18 -2.00 9.19
C LEU A 177 -0.78 -2.42 7.78
N TYR A 178 -1.69 -3.05 7.03
CA TYR A 178 -1.46 -3.38 5.62
C TYR A 178 -1.27 -2.13 4.76
N TRP A 179 -2.13 -1.13 4.91
CA TRP A 179 -2.04 0.12 4.14
C TRP A 179 -0.73 0.86 4.37
N HIS A 180 -0.31 0.99 5.64
CA HIS A 180 0.97 1.60 6.00
C HIS A 180 2.17 0.86 5.42
N PHE A 181 2.09 -0.47 5.37
CA PHE A 181 3.14 -1.28 4.76
C PHE A 181 3.24 -1.01 3.26
N VAL A 182 2.11 -0.98 2.54
CA VAL A 182 2.09 -0.66 1.11
C VAL A 182 2.70 0.73 0.87
N ASP A 183 2.31 1.73 1.64
CA ASP A 183 2.90 3.08 1.56
C ASP A 183 4.41 3.09 1.82
N LEU A 184 4.87 2.33 2.83
CA LEU A 184 6.29 2.21 3.16
C LEU A 184 7.09 1.62 1.99
N VAL A 185 6.57 0.58 1.33
CA VAL A 185 7.22 0.01 0.13
C VAL A 185 7.37 1.07 -0.96
N TRP A 186 6.34 1.93 -1.16
CA TRP A 186 6.43 3.01 -2.15
C TRP A 186 7.50 4.05 -1.81
N ILE A 187 7.65 4.40 -0.53
CA ILE A 187 8.68 5.34 -0.07
C ILE A 187 10.09 4.84 -0.40
N PHE A 188 10.34 3.53 -0.43
CA PHE A 188 11.61 2.97 -0.89
C PHE A 188 11.69 2.84 -2.41
N LEU A 189 10.59 2.46 -3.05
CA LEU A 189 10.52 2.27 -4.50
C LEU A 189 10.77 3.59 -5.26
N PHE A 190 10.20 4.70 -4.78
CA PHE A 190 10.32 6.00 -5.43
C PHE A 190 11.79 6.46 -5.57
N PRO A 191 12.62 6.57 -4.52
CA PRO A 191 14.03 6.94 -4.66
C PRO A 191 14.83 5.94 -5.49
N VAL A 192 14.58 4.63 -5.31
CA VAL A 192 15.35 3.57 -5.98
C VAL A 192 15.15 3.57 -7.50
N LEU A 193 13.94 3.88 -7.98
CA LEU A 193 13.65 3.87 -9.42
C LEU A 193 13.70 5.26 -10.07
N TYR A 194 13.35 6.32 -9.34
CA TYR A 194 13.25 7.68 -9.91
C TYR A 194 14.50 8.52 -9.69
N LEU A 195 15.26 8.30 -8.61
CA LEU A 195 16.40 9.15 -8.24
C LEU A 195 17.75 8.46 -8.43
N LEU A 196 17.82 7.15 -8.17
CA LEU A 196 19.01 6.33 -8.39
C LEU A 196 18.99 5.78 -9.80
#